data_AF-A0ABD5IR11-F1
#
_entry.id   AF-A0ABD5IR11-F1
#
_cell.length_a   1.000
_cell.length_b   1.000
_cell.length_c   1.000
_cell.angle_alpha   90.00
_cell.angle_beta   90.00
_cell.angle_gamma   90.00
#
_symmetry.space_group_name_H-M   'P 1'
#
loop_
_entity.id
_entity.type
_entity.pdbx_description
1 polymer ?
#
loop_
_entity_poly.entity_id
_entity_poly.type
_entity_poly.pdbx_seq_one_letter_code
_entity_poly.pdbx_strand_id
1 'polypeptide(L)'
;MIIKLTNQSKNFYAHVGKIFGSREVEKITGDRFYDDDDKVWYLYYSRGNPDTFVSVQKNKIKNVWTENKKHLIDVLKQINEERKIDESVVPVVFKEEYEKAHFKILENGYKNFIKIRGEKHD
;
A
#
# COMPACT_ATOMS: atom_id res chain seq x y z
N MET A 1 -9.93 4.68 -10.57
CA MET A 1 -10.19 3.23 -10.74
C MET A 1 -9.05 2.46 -10.11
N ILE A 2 -9.31 1.30 -9.51
CA ILE A 2 -8.26 0.48 -8.90
C ILE A 2 -7.89 -0.65 -9.86
N ILE A 3 -6.59 -0.82 -10.14
CA ILE A 3 -6.08 -1.96 -10.91
C ILE A 3 -5.08 -2.76 -10.09
N LYS A 4 -4.91 -4.02 -10.45
CA LYS A 4 -3.94 -4.94 -9.84
C LYS A 4 -2.89 -5.33 -10.86
N LEU A 5 -1.61 -5.26 -10.47
CA LEU A 5 -0.48 -5.66 -11.30
C LEU A 5 0.50 -6.53 -10.52
N THR A 6 1.31 -7.28 -11.25
CA THR A 6 2.52 -7.95 -10.74
C THR A 6 3.71 -7.51 -11.60
N ASN A 7 4.94 -7.84 -11.18
CA ASN A 7 6.13 -7.57 -11.98
C ASN A 7 6.12 -8.30 -13.35
N GLN A 8 5.27 -9.32 -13.52
CA GLN A 8 5.04 -10.02 -14.79
C GLN A 8 4.00 -9.34 -15.70
N SER A 9 3.26 -8.33 -15.20
CA SER A 9 2.28 -7.61 -16.00
C SER A 9 2.93 -6.78 -17.10
N LYS A 10 2.33 -6.79 -18.30
CA LYS A 10 2.77 -5.92 -19.39
C LYS A 10 2.76 -4.45 -18.94
N ASN A 11 3.82 -3.71 -19.23
CA ASN A 11 4.00 -2.30 -18.86
C ASN A 11 4.01 -2.03 -17.35
N PHE A 12 4.31 -3.02 -16.49
CA PHE A 12 4.39 -2.83 -15.04
C PHE A 12 5.20 -1.59 -14.63
N TYR A 13 6.43 -1.46 -15.10
CA TYR A 13 7.28 -0.30 -14.76
C TYR A 13 6.78 1.03 -15.32
N ALA A 14 5.98 1.04 -16.39
CA ALA A 14 5.35 2.28 -16.85
C ALA A 14 4.30 2.80 -15.85
N HIS A 15 3.79 1.92 -14.99
CA HIS A 15 2.78 2.24 -14.00
C HIS A 15 3.38 2.52 -12.62
N VAL A 16 4.33 1.69 -12.17
CA VAL A 16 4.90 1.78 -10.81
C VAL A 16 6.33 2.30 -10.78
N GLY A 17 7.00 2.46 -11.91
CA GLY A 17 8.43 2.82 -11.94
C GLY A 17 8.76 4.11 -11.21
N LYS A 18 7.82 5.08 -11.17
CA LYS A 18 8.03 6.39 -10.51
C LYS A 18 8.21 6.31 -8.98
N ILE A 19 7.73 5.24 -8.34
CA ILE A 19 7.86 5.06 -6.88
C ILE A 19 9.09 4.24 -6.49
N PHE A 20 9.66 3.46 -7.40
CA PHE A 20 10.85 2.66 -7.12
C PHE A 20 12.10 3.53 -7.07
N GLY A 21 12.84 3.46 -5.96
CA GLY A 21 14.02 4.29 -5.72
C GLY A 21 13.73 5.79 -5.57
N SER A 22 12.46 6.19 -5.43
CA SER A 22 12.10 7.59 -5.25
C SER A 22 12.55 8.10 -3.88
N ARG A 23 13.43 9.11 -3.88
CA ARG A 23 13.89 9.79 -2.67
C ARG A 23 12.76 10.50 -1.93
N GLU A 24 11.77 10.99 -2.65
CA GLU A 24 10.60 11.64 -2.05
C GLU A 24 9.78 10.62 -1.24
N VAL A 25 9.48 9.47 -1.87
CA VAL A 25 8.78 8.36 -1.20
C VAL A 25 9.57 7.91 0.03
N GLU A 26 10.88 7.67 -0.09
CA GLU A 26 11.73 7.26 1.03
C GLU A 26 11.75 8.32 2.15
N LYS A 27 11.86 9.61 1.82
CA LYS A 27 11.90 10.69 2.82
C LYS A 27 10.60 10.79 3.61
N ILE A 28 9.45 10.60 2.96
CA ILE A 28 8.13 10.77 3.59
C ILE A 28 7.72 9.50 4.35
N THR A 29 7.92 8.34 3.73
CA THR A 29 7.46 7.06 4.30
C THR A 29 8.50 6.40 5.21
N GLY A 30 9.78 6.72 5.03
CA GLY A 30 10.90 5.99 5.62
C GLY A 30 11.13 4.61 4.98
N ASP A 31 10.42 4.28 3.89
CA ASP A 31 10.38 2.96 3.28
C ASP A 31 11.00 2.97 1.86
N ARG A 32 11.51 1.82 1.43
CA ARG A 32 12.09 1.61 0.10
C ARG A 32 11.31 0.54 -0.65
N PHE A 33 10.93 0.87 -1.86
CA PHE A 33 10.01 0.06 -2.63
C PHE A 33 10.80 -0.74 -3.67
N TYR A 34 10.57 -2.05 -3.66
CA TYR A 34 11.17 -3.02 -4.58
C TYR A 34 10.08 -3.86 -5.23
N ASP A 35 10.36 -4.38 -6.41
CA ASP A 35 9.49 -5.19 -7.27
C ASP A 35 9.59 -6.70 -7.00
N ASP A 36 9.85 -7.07 -5.73
CA ASP A 36 9.99 -8.45 -5.28
C ASP A 36 8.90 -9.36 -5.86
N ASP A 37 9.29 -10.60 -6.17
CA ASP A 37 8.37 -11.63 -6.64
C ASP A 37 7.21 -11.85 -5.68
N ASP A 38 6.09 -12.29 -6.23
CA ASP A 38 4.80 -12.52 -5.55
C ASP A 38 4.14 -11.27 -4.94
N LYS A 39 4.67 -10.06 -5.19
CA LYS A 39 3.96 -8.82 -4.86
C LYS A 39 2.83 -8.55 -5.84
N VAL A 40 1.64 -8.35 -5.30
CA VAL A 40 0.51 -7.76 -6.03
C VAL A 40 0.43 -6.28 -5.68
N TRP A 41 0.50 -5.44 -6.70
CA TRP A 41 0.39 -3.99 -6.59
C TRP A 41 -1.03 -3.55 -6.90
N TYR A 42 -1.66 -2.89 -5.94
CA TYR A 42 -2.93 -2.19 -6.08
C TYR A 42 -2.65 -0.73 -6.39
N LEU A 43 -3.22 -0.25 -7.49
CA LEU A 43 -2.97 1.10 -8.01
C LEU A 43 -4.27 1.85 -8.20
N TYR A 44 -4.38 3.04 -7.63
CA TYR A 44 -5.48 3.93 -7.97
C TYR A 44 -5.10 4.89 -9.09
N TYR A 45 -5.84 4.82 -10.20
CA TYR A 45 -5.72 5.74 -11.32
C TYR A 45 -6.69 6.90 -11.21
N SER A 46 -6.14 8.10 -11.29
CA SER A 46 -6.83 9.37 -11.36
C SER A 46 -6.36 10.14 -12.58
N ARG A 47 -7.28 10.61 -13.42
CA ARG A 47 -6.97 11.43 -14.63
C ARG A 47 -5.89 10.81 -15.53
N GLY A 48 -5.89 9.47 -15.66
CA GLY A 48 -4.98 8.74 -16.54
C GLY A 48 -3.63 8.34 -15.93
N ASN A 49 -3.30 8.77 -14.71
CA ASN A 49 -2.05 8.41 -14.03
C ASN A 49 -2.33 7.76 -12.66
N PRO A 50 -1.48 6.82 -12.20
CA PRO A 50 -1.59 6.28 -10.86
C PRO A 50 -1.08 7.29 -9.84
N ASP A 51 -1.86 7.54 -8.79
CA ASP A 51 -1.50 8.44 -7.68
C ASP A 51 -1.37 7.71 -6.33
N THR A 52 -1.77 6.44 -6.27
CA THR A 52 -1.80 5.63 -5.05
C THR A 52 -1.29 4.23 -5.36
N PHE A 53 -0.44 3.71 -4.49
CA PHE A 53 0.32 2.48 -4.67
C PHE A 53 0.37 1.71 -3.36
N VAL A 54 -0.20 0.50 -3.36
CA VAL A 54 -0.13 -0.41 -2.21
C VAL A 54 0.31 -1.78 -2.70
N SER A 55 1.37 -2.34 -2.12
CA SER A 55 1.80 -3.71 -2.44
C SER A 55 1.39 -4.68 -1.33
N VAL A 56 0.94 -5.86 -1.73
CA VAL A 56 0.60 -6.97 -0.83
C VAL A 56 1.42 -8.19 -1.23
N GLN A 57 2.07 -8.82 -0.25
CA GLN A 57 2.84 -10.05 -0.43
C GLN A 57 2.55 -11.00 0.72
N LYS A 58 2.13 -12.23 0.42
CA LYS A 58 1.78 -13.27 1.43
C LYS A 58 0.84 -12.70 2.51
N ASN A 59 -0.26 -12.08 2.09
CA ASN A 59 -1.29 -11.44 2.93
C ASN A 59 -0.79 -10.30 3.84
N LYS A 60 0.41 -9.77 3.60
CA LYS A 60 0.92 -8.60 4.31
C LYS A 60 1.06 -7.42 3.38
N ILE A 61 0.60 -6.26 3.82
CA ILE A 61 0.89 -5.00 3.15
C ILE A 61 2.39 -4.72 3.34
N LYS A 62 3.10 -4.48 2.24
CA LYS A 62 4.56 -4.27 2.25
C LYS A 62 4.94 -2.82 2.03
N ASN A 63 4.28 -2.15 1.07
CA ASN A 63 4.59 -0.78 0.72
C ASN A 63 3.30 0.02 0.55
N VAL A 64 3.31 1.29 0.97
CA VAL A 64 2.16 2.20 0.90
C VAL A 64 2.64 3.59 0.50
N TRP A 65 2.13 4.11 -0.61
CA TRP A 65 2.38 5.48 -1.06
C TRP A 65 1.12 6.07 -1.68
N THR A 66 0.89 7.37 -1.47
CA THR A 66 -0.19 8.10 -2.13
C THR A 66 0.10 9.60 -2.25
N GLU A 67 -0.38 10.19 -3.34
CA GLU A 67 -0.53 11.64 -3.51
C GLU A 67 -1.97 12.09 -3.14
N ASN A 68 -2.89 11.14 -2.92
CA ASN A 68 -4.29 11.39 -2.60
C ASN A 68 -4.83 10.44 -1.52
N LYS A 69 -4.94 10.95 -0.29
CA LYS A 69 -5.40 10.22 0.89
C LYS A 69 -6.76 9.53 0.73
N LYS A 70 -7.70 10.09 -0.07
CA LYS A 70 -9.00 9.46 -0.32
C LYS A 70 -8.85 8.18 -1.14
N HIS A 71 -8.03 8.23 -2.19
CA HIS A 71 -7.76 7.07 -3.04
C HIS A 71 -7.00 5.97 -2.27
N LEU A 72 -6.14 6.35 -1.33
CA LEU A 72 -5.50 5.38 -0.43
C LEU A 72 -6.53 4.63 0.42
N ILE A 73 -7.52 5.33 0.99
CA ILE A 73 -8.59 4.69 1.76
C ILE A 73 -9.35 3.70 0.87
N ASP A 74 -9.70 4.09 -0.36
CA ASP A 74 -10.42 3.21 -1.29
C ASP A 74 -9.62 1.94 -1.63
N VAL A 75 -8.32 2.09 -1.91
CA VAL A 75 -7.42 0.96 -2.16
C VAL A 75 -7.31 0.04 -0.94
N LEU A 76 -7.13 0.61 0.25
CA LEU A 76 -6.99 -0.15 1.48
C LEU A 76 -8.28 -0.92 1.82
N LYS A 77 -9.46 -0.30 1.63
CA LYS A 77 -10.75 -0.98 1.81
C LYS A 77 -10.90 -2.16 0.86
N GLN A 78 -10.61 -1.96 -0.43
CA GLN A 78 -10.66 -3.05 -1.40
C GLN A 78 -9.70 -4.18 -1.03
N ILE A 79 -8.49 -3.88 -0.54
CA ILE A 79 -7.55 -4.91 -0.07
C ILE A 79 -8.10 -5.69 1.12
N ASN A 80 -8.69 -5.00 2.10
CA ASN A 80 -9.25 -5.62 3.31
C ASN A 80 -10.47 -6.50 2.98
N GLU A 81 -11.29 -6.10 2.01
CA GLU A 81 -12.43 -6.88 1.51
C GLU A 81 -12.00 -8.10 0.68
N GLU A 82 -10.99 -7.96 -0.18
CA GLU A 82 -10.54 -9.05 -1.05
C GLU A 82 -9.71 -10.11 -0.30
N ARG A 83 -9.05 -9.74 0.79
CA ARG A 83 -8.04 -10.58 1.45
C ARG A 83 -8.03 -10.36 2.95
N LYS A 84 -7.90 -11.46 3.69
CA LYS A 84 -7.55 -11.41 5.10
C LYS A 84 -6.10 -10.94 5.26
N ILE A 85 -5.91 -9.68 5.69
CA ILE A 85 -4.58 -9.10 5.89
C ILE A 85 -4.02 -9.44 7.27
N ASP A 86 -2.87 -10.11 7.27
CA ASP A 86 -2.09 -10.41 8.47
C ASP A 86 -1.37 -9.16 8.99
N GLU A 87 -0.76 -9.28 10.17
CA GLU A 87 0.02 -8.18 10.74
C GLU A 87 1.10 -7.68 9.77
N SER A 88 1.01 -6.40 9.46
CA SER A 88 1.81 -5.69 8.47
C SER A 88 2.47 -4.47 9.12
N VAL A 89 3.73 -4.23 8.79
CA VAL A 89 4.47 -3.03 9.24
C VAL A 89 4.44 -2.03 8.11
N VAL A 90 3.85 -0.86 8.36
CA VAL A 90 3.55 0.14 7.32
C VAL A 90 3.90 1.55 7.79
N PRO A 91 4.12 2.53 6.89
CA PRO A 91 4.49 3.88 7.26
C PRO A 91 3.46 4.56 8.18
N VAL A 92 3.92 5.18 9.27
CA VAL A 92 3.05 5.86 10.26
C VAL A 92 2.33 7.09 9.73
N VAL A 93 2.88 7.71 8.68
CA VAL A 93 2.32 8.93 8.07
C VAL A 93 0.90 8.73 7.52
N PHE A 94 0.50 7.48 7.25
CA PHE A 94 -0.83 7.14 6.74
C PHE A 94 -1.74 6.50 7.80
N LYS A 95 -1.47 6.73 9.10
CA LYS A 95 -2.22 6.13 10.21
C LYS A 95 -3.73 6.32 10.08
N GLU A 96 -4.17 7.55 9.81
CA GLU A 96 -5.60 7.86 9.70
C GLU A 96 -6.28 7.13 8.54
N GLU A 97 -5.56 6.92 7.44
CA GLU A 97 -6.08 6.23 6.26
C GLU A 97 -6.27 4.74 6.54
N TYR A 98 -5.36 4.10 7.29
CA TYR A 98 -5.55 2.72 7.73
C TYR A 98 -6.78 2.59 8.64
N GLU A 99 -6.95 3.49 9.62
CA GLU A 99 -8.11 3.50 10.52
C GLU A 99 -9.42 3.67 9.75
N LYS A 100 -9.48 4.62 8.80
CA LYS A 100 -10.65 4.86 7.93
C LYS A 100 -10.93 3.70 6.97
N ALA A 101 -9.93 2.86 6.70
CA ALA A 101 -10.06 1.64 5.91
C ALA A 101 -10.31 0.39 6.76
N HIS A 102 -10.67 0.56 8.04
CA HIS A 102 -11.01 -0.52 8.97
C HIS A 102 -9.84 -1.47 9.27
N PHE A 103 -8.61 -0.95 9.26
CA PHE A 103 -7.47 -1.67 9.82
C PHE A 103 -7.33 -1.37 11.30
N LYS A 104 -7.07 -2.41 12.09
CA LYS A 104 -6.71 -2.24 13.49
C LYS A 104 -5.26 -1.80 13.61
N ILE A 105 -5.02 -0.66 14.26
CA ILE A 105 -3.68 -0.23 14.64
C ILE A 105 -3.23 -1.05 15.85
N LEU A 106 -2.04 -1.63 15.75
CA LEU A 106 -1.38 -2.37 16.82
C LEU A 106 -0.20 -1.53 17.30
N GLU A 107 -0.02 -1.44 18.62
CA GLU A 107 1.13 -0.75 19.19
C GLU A 107 2.44 -1.37 18.69
N ASN A 108 3.42 -0.52 18.42
CA ASN A 108 4.77 -0.96 18.12
C ASN A 108 5.80 0.07 18.60
N GLY A 109 7.08 -0.34 18.61
CA GLY A 109 8.22 0.51 19.01
C GLY A 109 8.97 1.15 17.84
N TYR A 110 8.38 1.26 16.65
CA TYR A 110 9.08 1.79 15.48
C TYR A 110 8.73 3.28 15.27
N LYS A 111 9.74 4.14 15.10
CA LYS A 111 9.56 5.60 15.01
C LYS A 111 8.73 6.05 13.81
N ASN A 112 8.95 5.45 12.64
CA ASN A 112 8.33 5.85 11.36
C ASN A 112 7.30 4.84 10.84
N PHE A 113 7.04 3.78 11.60
CA PHE A 113 6.20 2.68 11.15
C PHE A 113 5.22 2.27 12.25
N ILE A 114 4.05 1.79 11.84
CA ILE A 114 3.03 1.22 12.71
C ILE A 114 2.73 -0.20 12.28
N LYS A 115 2.25 -1.02 13.21
CA LYS A 115 1.70 -2.33 12.87
C LYS A 115 0.21 -2.17 12.61
N ILE A 116 -0.28 -2.77 11.54
CA ILE A 116 -1.71 -2.84 11.21
C ILE A 116 -2.13 -4.28 10.98
N ARG A 117 -3.41 -4.57 11.15
CA ARG A 117 -4.02 -5.86 10.82
C ARG A 117 -5.39 -5.65 10.21
N GLY A 118 -5.74 -6.42 9.18
CA GLY A 118 -7.07 -6.41 8.61
C GLY A 118 -8.12 -6.89 9.60
N GLU A 119 -9.37 -6.46 9.41
CA GLU A 119 -10.50 -7.03 10.13
C GLU A 119 -10.78 -8.43 9.58
N LYS A 120 -11.08 -9.39 10.46
CA LYS A 120 -11.60 -10.68 10.01
C LYS A 120 -13.03 -10.44 9.57
N HIS A 121 -13.30 -10.54 8.28
CA HIS A 121 -14.65 -10.80 7.81
C HIS A 121 -14.90 -12.30 7.99
N ASP A 122 -15.72 -12.65 8.99
CA ASP A 122 -16.25 -14.01 9.17
C ASP A 122 -17.36 -14.30 8.14
#